data_AF-K4R2H3-F1
#
_entry.id   AF-K4R2H3-F1
#
_cell.length_a   1.000
_cell.length_b   1.000
_cell.length_c   1.000
_cell.angle_alpha   90.00
_cell.angle_beta   90.00
_cell.angle_gamma   90.00
#
_symmetry.space_group_name_H-M   'P 1'
#
loop_
_entity.id
_entity.type
_entity.pdbx_description
1 polymer ?
#
loop_
_entity_poly.entity_id
_entity_poly.type
_entity_poly.pdbx_seq_one_letter_code
_entity_poly.pdbx_strand_id
1 'polypeptide(L)'
;MNLQEELLDLTQTTRTTTLFITHSLGEAIVLGDRVLVMSARPGRIIAEHRPPFPRPRTGDIRSTPEFTALRSDLWDLLRKEAVPA
;
A
#
# COMPACT_ATOMS: atom_id res chain seq x y z
N MET A 1 9.05 -18.44 2.52
CA MET A 1 9.22 -17.51 1.39
C MET A 1 7.84 -17.14 0.91
N ASN A 2 7.42 -15.91 1.20
CA ASN A 2 6.15 -15.37 0.70
C ASN A 2 6.46 -14.52 -0.56
N LEU A 3 5.60 -14.57 -1.58
CA LEU A 3 5.71 -13.78 -2.81
C LEU A 3 5.98 -12.29 -2.53
N GLN A 4 5.37 -11.75 -1.47
CA GLN A 4 5.56 -10.35 -1.08
C GLN A 4 7.02 -10.04 -0.69
N GLU A 5 7.69 -10.96 0.00
CA GLU A 5 9.09 -10.77 0.44
C GLU A 5 10.03 -10.79 -0.77
N GLU A 6 9.81 -11.70 -1.72
CA GLU A 6 10.58 -11.77 -2.97
C GLU A 6 10.38 -10.51 -3.83
N LEU A 7 9.14 -10.04 -3.98
CA LEU A 7 8.85 -8.80 -4.71
C LEU A 7 9.47 -7.58 -4.02
N LEU A 8 9.46 -7.54 -2.68
CA LEU A 8 10.08 -6.47 -1.93
C LEU A 8 11.59 -6.48 -2.12
N ASP A 9 12.24 -7.65 -2.06
CA ASP A 9 13.67 -7.78 -2.28
C ASP A 9 14.07 -7.38 -3.72
N LEU A 10 13.34 -7.89 -4.72
CA LEU A 10 13.59 -7.59 -6.13
C LEU A 10 13.45 -6.09 -6.43
N THR A 11 12.43 -5.42 -5.89
CA THR A 11 12.22 -3.99 -6.14
C THR A 11 13.28 -3.12 -5.47
N GLN A 12 13.74 -3.52 -4.28
CA GLN A 12 14.78 -2.81 -3.54
C GLN A 12 16.16 -2.95 -4.19
N THR A 13 16.44 -4.11 -4.78
CA THR A 13 17.73 -4.42 -5.42
C THR A 13 17.82 -3.87 -6.85
N THR A 14 16.75 -4.00 -7.65
CA THR A 14 16.77 -3.63 -9.08
C THR A 14 16.56 -2.13 -9.34
N ARG A 15 16.02 -1.36 -8.37
CA ARG A 15 15.71 0.08 -8.50
C ARG A 15 14.89 0.44 -9.75
N THR A 16 14.05 -0.49 -10.21
CA THR A 16 13.15 -0.25 -11.33
C THR A 16 11.87 0.46 -10.86
N THR A 17 11.19 1.16 -11.76
CA THR A 17 9.85 1.68 -11.46
C THR A 17 8.84 0.54 -11.56
N THR A 18 8.17 0.21 -10.47
CA THR A 18 7.20 -0.89 -10.41
C THR A 18 5.81 -0.38 -10.03
N LEU A 19 4.79 -0.86 -10.73
CA LEU A 19 3.38 -0.64 -10.39
C LEU A 19 2.77 -1.95 -9.90
N PHE A 20 2.36 -1.98 -8.64
CA PHE A 20 1.63 -3.11 -8.06
C PHE A 20 0.15 -2.79 -7.96
N ILE A 21 -0.70 -3.70 -8.45
CA ILE A 21 -2.15 -3.66 -8.28
C ILE A 21 -2.51 -4.77 -7.30
N THR A 22 -3.04 -4.42 -6.14
CA THR A 22 -3.42 -5.36 -5.09
C THR A 22 -4.74 -4.93 -4.44
N HIS A 23 -5.46 -5.91 -3.90
CA HIS A 23 -6.65 -5.69 -3.06
C HIS A 23 -6.28 -5.57 -1.56
N SER A 24 -5.01 -5.75 -1.21
CA SER A 24 -4.51 -5.72 0.16
C SER A 24 -3.84 -4.39 0.48
N LEU A 25 -4.44 -3.61 1.39
CA LEU A 25 -3.81 -2.38 1.91
C LEU A 25 -2.44 -2.67 2.53
N GLY A 26 -2.31 -3.81 3.21
CA GLY A 26 -1.05 -4.16 3.85
C GLY A 26 0.07 -4.42 2.83
N GLU A 27 -0.24 -5.08 1.71
CA GLU A 27 0.73 -5.23 0.62
C GLU A 27 1.09 -3.89 -0.01
N ALA A 28 0.09 -3.04 -0.27
CA ALA A 28 0.31 -1.72 -0.87
C ALA A 28 1.25 -0.86 -0.01
N ILE A 29 1.06 -0.84 1.32
CA ILE A 29 1.89 -0.06 2.24
C ILE A 29 3.31 -0.63 2.35
N VAL A 30 3.48 -1.96 2.38
CA VAL A 30 4.81 -2.58 2.50
C VAL A 30 5.62 -2.40 1.22
N LEU A 31 5.02 -2.67 0.06
CA LEU A 31 5.72 -2.70 -1.23
C LEU A 31 5.87 -1.32 -1.86
N GLY A 32 4.90 -0.44 -1.67
CA GLY A 32 4.80 0.84 -2.38
C GLY A 32 5.54 1.99 -1.69
N ASP A 33 6.23 2.80 -2.49
CA ASP A 33 6.69 4.14 -2.06
C ASP A 33 5.57 5.18 -2.15
N ARG A 34 4.54 4.87 -2.94
CA ARG A 34 3.30 5.62 -3.10
C ARG A 34 2.14 4.62 -3.11
N VAL A 35 1.08 4.93 -2.38
CA VAL A 35 -0.17 4.16 -2.36
C VAL A 35 -1.26 5.03 -2.97
N LEU A 36 -1.77 4.60 -4.12
CA LEU A 36 -2.87 5.26 -4.81
C LEU A 36 -4.16 4.50 -4.54
N VAL A 37 -5.18 5.18 -4.03
CA VAL A 37 -6.50 4.61 -3.76
C VAL A 37 -7.41 4.92 -4.93
N MET A 38 -8.11 3.89 -5.42
CA MET A 38 -9.09 4.02 -6.49
C MET A 38 -10.51 3.96 -5.93
N SER A 39 -11.40 4.83 -6.42
CA SER A 39 -12.84 4.77 -6.16
C SER A 39 -13.47 3.48 -6.70
N ALA A 40 -14.66 3.17 -6.19
CA ALA A 40 -15.56 2.24 -6.86
C ALA A 40 -15.94 2.75 -8.27
N ARG A 41 -16.64 1.91 -9.05
CA ARG A 41 -16.98 2.25 -10.44
C ARG A 41 -17.69 3.61 -10.54
N PRO A 42 -17.26 4.51 -11.45
CA PRO A 42 -16.11 4.40 -12.36
C PRO A 42 -14.78 4.64 -11.64
N GLY A 43 -13.78 3.77 -11.86
CA GLY A 43 -12.49 3.86 -11.16
C GLY A 43 -11.75 5.18 -11.42
N ARG A 44 -11.51 5.95 -10.37
CA ARG A 44 -10.74 7.20 -10.35
C ARG A 44 -9.76 7.17 -9.18
N ILE A 45 -8.61 7.82 -9.32
CA ILE A 45 -7.72 8.01 -8.18
C ILE A 45 -8.37 9.06 -7.27
N ILE A 46 -8.57 8.71 -6.02
CA ILE A 46 -9.22 9.58 -5.02
C ILE A 46 -8.30 9.97 -3.88
N ALA A 47 -7.20 9.24 -3.68
CA ALA A 47 -6.20 9.56 -2.68
C ALA A 47 -4.82 9.05 -3.10
N GLU A 48 -3.79 9.78 -2.66
CA GLU A 48 -2.39 9.36 -2.72
C GLU A 48 -1.81 9.48 -1.31
N HIS A 49 -1.16 8.41 -0.84
CA HIS A 49 -0.41 8.41 0.40
C HIS A 49 1.04 7.99 0.16
N ARG A 50 1.93 8.57 0.95
CA ARG A 50 3.35 8.20 0.99
C ARG A 50 3.63 7.51 2.33
N PRO A 51 3.80 6.19 2.35
CA PRO A 51 4.14 5.48 3.58
C PRO A 51 5.44 6.05 4.17
N PRO A 52 5.49 6.41 5.47
CA PRO A 52 6.65 7.04 6.10
C PRO A 52 7.75 6.02 6.47
N PHE A 53 7.88 4.94 5.68
CA PHE A 53 8.83 3.86 5.95
C PHE A 53 10.02 3.97 4.98
N PRO A 54 11.25 4.23 5.46
CA PRO A 54 12.42 4.27 4.60
C PRO A 54 12.72 2.89 4.03
N ARG A 55 13.43 2.86 2.89
CA ARG A 55 14.03 1.63 2.36
C ARG A 55 15.39 1.38 3.05
N PRO A 56 15.79 0.11 3.28
CA PRO A 56 15.06 -1.11 2.97
C PRO A 56 13.96 -1.40 4.00
N ARG A 57 12.80 -1.88 3.52
CA ARG A 57 11.67 -2.32 4.34
C ARG A 57 11.75 -3.83 4.53
N THR A 58 11.22 -4.27 5.65
CA THR A 58 10.95 -5.68 5.99
C THR A 58 9.49 -5.83 6.40
N GLY A 59 9.02 -7.07 6.57
CA GLY A 59 7.68 -7.33 7.10
C GLY A 59 7.42 -6.74 8.49
N ASP A 60 8.48 -6.42 9.24
CA ASP A 60 8.40 -5.93 10.62
C ASP A 60 7.69 -4.60 10.74
N ILE A 61 7.69 -3.77 9.68
CA ILE A 61 6.99 -2.48 9.67
C ILE A 61 5.50 -2.64 9.97
N ARG A 62 4.90 -3.81 9.70
CA ARG A 62 3.48 -4.11 9.97
C ARG A 62 3.13 -4.04 11.45
N SER A 63 4.12 -4.18 12.33
CA SER A 63 3.96 -4.09 13.79
C SER A 63 4.06 -2.66 14.33
N THR A 64 4.41 -1.69 13.49
CA THR A 64 4.58 -0.30 13.92
C THR A 64 3.24 0.42 14.11
N PRO A 65 3.16 1.37 15.05
CA PRO A 65 1.98 2.23 15.21
C PRO A 65 1.63 3.01 13.95
N GLU A 66 2.64 3.54 13.25
CA GLU A 66 2.49 4.33 12.03
C GLU A 66 1.84 3.50 10.92
N PHE A 67 2.21 2.22 10.81
CA PHE A 67 1.61 1.32 9.83
C PHE A 67 0.14 1.08 10.12
N THR A 68 -0.17 0.85 11.40
CA THR A 68 -1.55 0.61 11.85
C THR A 68 -2.42 1.84 11.61
N ALA A 69 -1.91 3.03 11.93
CA ALA A 69 -2.60 4.30 11.68
C ALA A 69 -2.86 4.51 10.18
N LEU A 70 -1.83 4.42 9.34
CA LEU A 70 -1.97 4.59 7.89
C LEU A 70 -2.93 3.57 7.28
N ARG A 71 -2.87 2.31 7.72
CA ARG A 71 -3.78 1.26 7.26
C ARG A 71 -5.23 1.58 7.65
N SER A 72 -5.46 2.09 8.86
CA SER A 72 -6.80 2.50 9.32
C SER A 72 -7.34 3.63 8.46
N ASP A 73 -6.53 4.66 8.20
CA ASP A 73 -6.92 5.82 7.39
C ASP A 73 -7.32 5.41 5.96
N LEU A 74 -6.50 4.58 5.32
CA LEU A 74 -6.77 4.07 3.98
C LEU A 74 -8.02 3.17 3.94
N TRP A 75 -8.24 2.39 5.00
CA TRP A 75 -9.42 1.54 5.12
C TRP A 75 -10.71 2.35 5.29
N ASP A 76 -10.67 3.44 6.07
CA ASP A 76 -11.80 4.33 6.23
C ASP A 76 -12.13 5.08 4.92
N LEU A 77 -11.12 5.45 4.14
CA LEU A 77 -11.32 5.99 2.77
C LEU A 77 -12.03 4.99 1.87
N LEU A 78 -11.53 3.75 1.79
CA LEU A 78 -12.16 2.71 0.98
C LEU A 78 -13.58 2.38 1.43
N ARG A 79 -13.85 2.38 2.74
CA ARG A 79 -15.20 2.12 3.27
C ARG A 79 -16.18 3.20 2.84
N LYS A 80 -15.78 4.48 2.84
CA LYS A 80 -16.62 5.59 2.37
C LYS A 80 -17.00 5.44 0.90
N GLU A 81 -16.09 4.94 0.08
CA GLU A 81 -16.35 4.68 -1.35
C GLU A 81 -17.20 3.42 -1.62
N ALA A 82 -17.13 2.43 -0.73
CA ALA A 82 -17.85 1.18 -0.88
C ALA A 82 -19.35 1.31 -0.57
N VAL A 83 -19.78 2.41 0.07
CA VAL A 83 -21.20 2.72 0.27
C VAL A 83 -21.73 3.36 -1.00
N PRO A 84 -22.64 2.70 -1.76
CA PRO A 84 -23.30 3.34 -2.89
C PRO A 84 -24.12 4.52 -2.37
N ALA A 85 -24.03 5.66 -3.06
CA ALA A 85 -24.94 6.79 -2.85
C ALA A 85 -26.40 6.39 -3.10
#